data_AF-A0A117M0N7-F1
#
_entry.id   AF-A0A117M0N7-F1
#
_cell.length_a   1.000
_cell.length_b   1.000
_cell.length_c   1.000
_cell.angle_alpha   90.00
_cell.angle_beta   90.00
_cell.angle_gamma   90.00
#
_symmetry.space_group_name_H-M   'P 1'
#
loop_
_entity.id
_entity.type
_entity.pdbx_description
1 polymer ?
#
loop_
_entity_poly.entity_id
_entity_poly.type
_entity_poly.pdbx_seq_one_letter_code
_entity_poly.pdbx_strand_id
1 'polypeptide(L)'
;KYYAPGYEPALLQFYNQREREIGDYPIATVYANMHLKQTRFFLMFYNVAPQVLNKNESFSLPGYPVNPFIFKLGLSVNLHN
;
A
#
# COMPACT_ATOMS: atom_id res chain seq x y z
N LYS A 1 1.39 -4.83 -17.92
CA LYS A 1 0.50 -3.66 -17.77
C LYS A 1 -0.76 -3.91 -18.61
N TYR A 2 -1.89 -3.27 -18.31
CA TYR A 2 -3.15 -3.47 -19.03
C TYR A 2 -4.07 -2.25 -18.91
N TYR A 3 -5.02 -2.09 -19.83
CA TYR A 3 -6.06 -1.06 -19.72
C TYR A 3 -7.14 -1.51 -18.72
N ALA A 4 -7.01 -1.06 -17.47
CA ALA A 4 -8.06 -1.24 -16.48
C ALA A 4 -9.26 -0.31 -16.78
N PRO A 5 -10.51 -0.73 -16.53
CA PRO A 5 -11.66 0.17 -16.67
C PRO A 5 -11.51 1.40 -15.75
N GLY A 6 -11.90 2.56 -16.26
CA GLY A 6 -12.00 3.78 -15.47
C GLY A 6 -13.29 3.76 -14.66
N TYR A 7 -13.29 4.46 -13.52
CA TYR A 7 -14.50 4.67 -12.72
C TYR A 7 -14.95 6.12 -12.86
N GLU A 8 -16.22 6.35 -13.20
CA GLU A 8 -16.84 7.67 -13.26
C GLU A 8 -17.66 7.90 -11.98
N PRO A 9 -17.16 8.70 -11.02
CA PRO A 9 -17.83 8.88 -9.74
C PRO A 9 -19.19 9.57 -9.87
N ALA A 10 -19.38 10.45 -10.86
CA ALA A 10 -20.65 11.15 -11.04
C ALA A 10 -21.80 10.21 -11.43
N LEU A 11 -21.48 9.13 -12.15
CA LEU A 11 -22.45 8.14 -12.63
C LEU A 11 -22.42 6.84 -11.81
N LEU A 12 -21.45 6.69 -10.91
CA LEU A 12 -21.16 5.46 -10.17
C LEU A 12 -20.98 4.24 -11.09
N GLN A 13 -20.43 4.44 -12.29
CA GLN A 13 -20.29 3.42 -13.32
C GLN A 13 -18.85 3.27 -13.79
N PHE A 14 -18.52 2.05 -14.23
CA PHE A 14 -17.25 1.77 -14.90
C PHE A 14 -17.37 1.98 -16.40
N TYR A 15 -16.30 2.50 -17.01
CA TYR A 15 -16.20 2.68 -18.46
C TYR A 15 -14.88 2.14 -19.00
N ASN A 16 -14.89 1.77 -20.27
CA ASN A 16 -13.71 1.25 -20.95
C ASN A 16 -12.78 2.39 -21.38
N GLN A 17 -11.88 2.79 -20.48
CA GLN A 17 -10.83 3.77 -20.81
C GLN A 17 -9.67 3.12 -21.58
N ARG A 18 -9.03 3.89 -22.45
CA ARG A 18 -7.85 3.47 -23.26
C ARG A 18 -6.70 4.47 -23.20
N GLU A 19 -6.72 5.38 -22.24
CA GLU A 19 -5.77 6.49 -22.14
C GLU A 19 -4.49 6.08 -21.40
N ARG A 20 -4.62 5.22 -20.37
CA ARG A 20 -3.50 4.82 -19.53
C ARG A 20 -3.51 3.32 -19.22
N GLU A 21 -2.34 2.70 -19.33
CA GLU A 21 -2.12 1.34 -18.82
C GLU A 21 -1.81 1.36 -17.32
N ILE A 22 -2.44 0.44 -16.59
CA ILE A 22 -2.26 0.24 -15.15
C ILE A 22 -1.57 -1.11 -14.91
N GLY A 23 -0.85 -1.23 -13.81
CA GLY A 23 -0.23 -2.47 -13.35
C GLY A 23 1.30 -2.40 -13.30
N ASP A 24 1.92 -3.56 -13.17
CA ASP A 24 3.37 -3.70 -12.93
C ASP A 24 3.86 -3.09 -11.59
N TYR A 25 2.93 -2.85 -10.66
CA TYR A 25 3.18 -2.31 -9.33
C TYR A 25 2.99 -3.39 -8.26
N PRO A 26 4.04 -4.18 -7.92
CA PRO A 26 3.95 -5.15 -6.84
C PRO A 26 3.82 -4.43 -5.49
N ILE A 27 2.90 -4.90 -4.66
CA ILE A 27 2.72 -4.44 -3.29
C ILE A 27 3.34 -5.48 -2.36
N ALA A 28 4.29 -5.05 -1.53
CA ALA A 28 4.87 -5.87 -0.48
C ALA A 28 4.99 -5.04 0.80
N THR A 29 4.74 -5.69 1.95
CA THR A 29 4.89 -5.09 3.27
C THR A 29 5.82 -5.96 4.11
N VAL A 30 6.81 -5.34 4.75
CA VAL A 30 7.67 -6.02 5.72
C VAL A 30 7.19 -5.66 7.12
N TYR A 31 7.07 -6.66 7.98
CA TYR A 31 6.61 -6.50 9.35
C TYR A 31 7.51 -7.26 10.31
N ALA A 32 7.92 -6.59 11.38
CA ALA A 32 8.67 -7.17 12.48
C ALA A 32 7.97 -6.86 13.80
N ASN A 33 7.85 -7.87 14.65
CA ASN A 33 7.28 -7.75 15.98
C ASN A 33 8.25 -8.31 17.01
N MET A 34 8.47 -7.57 18.09
CA MET A 34 9.32 -7.97 19.19
C MET A 34 8.58 -7.82 20.51
N HIS A 35 8.69 -8.82 21.36
CA HIS A 35 8.05 -8.85 22.67
C HIS A 35 9.11 -9.03 23.76
N LEU A 36 9.21 -8.06 24.65
CA LEU A 36 10.13 -8.03 25.78
C LEU A 36 9.37 -7.77 27.08
N LYS A 37 9.20 -8.82 27.90
CA LYS A 37 8.43 -8.79 29.15
C LYS A 37 7.02 -8.20 28.95
N GLN A 38 6.74 -7.03 29.52
CA GLN A 38 5.47 -6.32 29.44
C GLN A 38 5.36 -5.46 28.16
N THR A 39 6.46 -5.26 27.43
CA THR A 39 6.54 -4.33 26.31
C THR A 39 6.60 -5.08 24.98
N ARG A 40 5.68 -4.76 24.07
CA ARG A 40 5.72 -5.17 22.66
C ARG A 40 6.01 -3.96 21.80
N PHE A 41 6.92 -4.10 20.85
CA PHE A 41 7.15 -3.10 19.82
C PHE A 41 7.09 -3.75 18.44
N PHE A 42 6.61 -2.99 17.47
CA PHE A 42 6.55 -3.43 16.09
C PHE A 42 7.12 -2.36 15.15
N LEU A 43 7.65 -2.84 14.02
CA LEU A 43 8.09 -2.06 12.89
C LEU A 43 7.39 -2.59 11.65
N MET A 44 6.85 -1.69 10.84
CA MET A 44 6.19 -2.03 9.58
C MET A 44 6.70 -1.10 8.48
N PHE A 45 7.16 -1.69 7.39
CA PHE A 45 7.49 -1.02 6.15
C PHE A 45 6.42 -1.38 5.12
N TYR A 46 5.37 -0.57 5.07
CA TYR A 46 4.25 -0.76 4.16
C TYR A 46 4.61 -0.27 2.76
N ASN A 47 4.21 -1.02 1.73
CA ASN A 47 4.51 -0.75 0.33
C ASN A 47 6.01 -0.53 0.04
N VAL A 48 6.85 -1.50 0.42
CA VAL A 48 8.31 -1.45 0.24
C VAL A 48 8.78 -1.85 -1.16
N ALA A 49 8.02 -2.71 -1.85
CA ALA A 49 8.40 -3.21 -3.19
C ALA A 49 8.69 -2.11 -4.24
N PRO A 50 7.93 -1.00 -4.32
CA PRO A 50 8.22 0.11 -5.24
C PRO A 50 9.57 0.78 -4.99
N GLN A 51 9.97 0.90 -3.72
CA GLN A 51 11.25 1.49 -3.31
C GLN A 51 12.43 0.58 -3.67
N VAL A 52 12.24 -0.74 -3.58
CA VAL A 52 13.27 -1.73 -3.93
C VAL A 52 13.39 -1.91 -5.45
N LEU A 53 12.27 -1.84 -6.17
CA LEU A 53 12.21 -2.12 -7.61
C LEU A 53 12.26 -0.85 -8.47
N ASN A 54 12.45 0.33 -7.87
CA ASN A 54 12.45 1.64 -8.55
C ASN A 54 11.23 1.87 -9.45
N LYS A 55 10.04 1.48 -8.98
CA LYS A 55 8.79 1.62 -9.73
C LYS A 55 7.95 2.77 -9.17
N ASN A 56 7.92 3.89 -9.90
CA ASN A 56 7.26 5.12 -9.43
C ASN A 56 5.77 5.20 -9.82
N GLU A 57 5.29 4.33 -10.71
CA GLU A 57 3.90 4.33 -11.17
C GLU A 57 3.01 3.52 -10.21
N SER A 58 2.42 4.20 -9.23
CA SER A 58 1.65 3.60 -8.14
C SER A 58 0.14 3.86 -8.30
N PHE A 59 -0.53 3.24 -9.27
CA PHE A 59 -1.98 3.42 -9.46
C PHE A 59 -2.69 2.07 -9.43
N SER A 60 -3.78 1.96 -8.67
CA SER A 60 -4.64 0.76 -8.64
C SER A 60 -5.70 0.81 -9.74
N LEU A 61 -6.16 2.02 -10.07
CA LEU A 61 -7.09 2.32 -11.15
C LEU A 61 -6.68 3.65 -11.81
N PRO A 62 -7.17 3.96 -13.02
CA PRO A 62 -7.00 5.26 -13.64
C PRO A 62 -7.47 6.37 -12.70
N GLY A 63 -6.56 7.26 -12.28
CA GLY A 63 -6.86 8.36 -11.34
C GLY A 63 -6.84 7.99 -9.86
N TYR A 64 -6.64 6.71 -9.50
CA TYR A 64 -6.60 6.26 -8.10
C TYR A 64 -5.19 5.83 -7.70
N PRO A 65 -4.44 6.69 -6.98
CA PRO A 65 -3.10 6.34 -6.53
C PRO A 65 -3.18 5.26 -5.45
N VAL A 66 -2.23 4.33 -5.48
CA VAL A 66 -1.95 3.43 -4.37
C VAL A 66 -1.23 4.21 -3.29
N ASN A 67 -1.49 3.85 -2.04
CA ASN A 67 -0.75 4.40 -0.91
C ASN A 67 0.77 4.29 -1.13
N PRO A 68 1.55 5.34 -0.87
CA PRO A 68 3.00 5.28 -1.02
C PRO A 68 3.64 4.40 0.06
N PHE A 69 4.97 4.31 0.03
CA PHE A 69 5.74 3.71 1.11
C PHE A 69 5.46 4.43 2.44
N ILE A 70 5.14 3.66 3.49
CA ILE A 70 4.89 4.19 4.83
C ILE A 70 5.67 3.36 5.85
N PHE A 71 6.50 4.03 6.63
CA PHE A 71 7.09 3.46 7.84
C PHE A 71 6.14 3.65 9.03
N LYS A 72 5.77 2.57 9.71
CA LYS A 72 4.97 2.60 10.94
C LYS A 72 5.75 1.91 12.05
N LEU A 73 5.76 2.53 13.21
CA LEU A 73 6.29 1.97 14.45
C LEU A 73 5.21 2.04 15.51
N GLY A 74 5.21 1.11 16.44
CA GLY A 74 4.33 1.20 17.60
C GLY A 74 4.85 0.45 18.79
N LEU A 75 4.42 0.92 19.96
CA LEU A 75 4.78 0.41 21.27
C LEU A 75 3.49 0.09 22.01
N SER A 76 3.45 -1.05 22.67
CA SER A 76 2.35 -1.48 23.53
C SER A 76 2.94 -1.98 24.83
N VAL A 77 2.45 -1.46 25.95
CA VAL A 77 2.90 -1.85 27.29
C VAL A 77 1.72 -2.48 28.01
N ASN A 78 1.92 -3.70 28.48
CA ASN A 78 0.97 -4.40 29.33
C ASN A 78 1.23 -4.00 30.79
N LEU A 79 0.30 -3.24 31.37
CA LEU A 79 0.39 -2.75 32.76
C LEU A 79 -0.25 -3.70 33.78
N HIS A 80 -0.75 -4.86 33.34
CA HIS A 80 -1.30 -5.85 34.25
C HIS A 80 -0.15 -6.53 35.00
N ASN A 81 -0.28 -6.54 36.32
CA ASN A 81 0.68 -7.09 37.28
C ASN A 81 0.22 -8.48 37.74
#